data_AF-A0A383S4F6-F1
#
_entry.id   AF-A0A383S4F6-F1
#
_cell.length_a   1.000
_cell.length_b   1.000
_cell.length_c   1.000
_cell.angle_alpha   90.00
_cell.angle_beta   90.00
_cell.angle_gamma   90.00
#
_symmetry.space_group_name_H-M   'P 1'
#
loop_
_entity.id
_entity.type
_entity.pdbx_description
1 polymer ?
#
loop_
_entity_poly.entity_id
_entity_poly.type
_entity_poly.pdbx_seq_one_letter_code
_entity_poly.pdbx_strand_id
1 'polypeptide(L)'
;MTTPRRLPADSRAASVGSVSPNSDNQRNAAERRLDEGRPPAPLELPPGGVQLLGFTAQADLVDFEMLTASAPLAPTLSQRIDVATLAADQFTRFERIADQIVAQGLTLVEALEPYREALDAFARATRARTWDTCVLRALLVNGLRADFVAAIGGRLDDRLAALIEPGPTAWRVSDFAGRSLSEALDADPTATGALSLYGRRFAAEAIGQIQRLVARQVELTALVARAAGGEGTIASAGDELGVVSELLEKLMVEHGKRLARLGLGG
;
A
#
# COMPACT_ATOMS: atom_id res chain seq x y z
N MET A 1 40.56 62.27 -12.53
CA MET A 1 40.29 61.87 -11.12
C MET A 1 38.80 61.61 -11.00
N THR A 2 38.40 60.34 -11.02
CA THR A 2 37.00 59.90 -10.92
C THR A 2 36.99 58.64 -10.07
N THR A 3 36.34 58.70 -8.92
CA THR A 3 36.28 57.68 -7.87
C THR A 3 35.37 56.51 -8.30
N PRO A 4 35.71 55.23 -8.06
CA PRO A 4 34.78 54.13 -8.32
C PRO A 4 33.84 53.89 -7.14
N ARG A 5 32.55 53.73 -7.45
CA ARG A 5 31.45 53.39 -6.54
C ARG A 5 31.56 51.92 -6.11
N ARG A 6 31.77 51.65 -4.82
CA ARG A 6 31.74 50.29 -4.25
C ARG A 6 30.28 49.80 -4.15
N LEU A 7 30.01 48.60 -4.67
CA LEU A 7 28.81 47.81 -4.38
C LEU A 7 28.94 47.18 -2.98
N PRO A 8 27.84 47.07 -2.20
CA PRO A 8 27.87 46.33 -0.94
C PRO A 8 27.91 44.82 -1.22
N ALA A 9 28.90 44.15 -0.65
CA ALA A 9 29.00 42.70 -0.60
C ALA A 9 28.23 42.19 0.62
N ASP A 10 27.06 41.59 0.39
CA ASP A 10 26.36 40.78 1.39
C ASP A 10 25.67 39.61 0.67
N SER A 11 26.46 38.60 0.32
CA SER A 11 25.95 37.24 0.12
C SER A 11 26.36 36.41 1.34
N ARG A 12 25.50 36.40 2.36
CA ARG A 12 25.52 35.33 3.37
C ARG A 12 25.04 34.05 2.69
N ALA A 13 25.99 33.25 2.22
CA ALA A 13 25.74 31.84 1.96
C ALA A 13 25.35 31.18 3.29
N ALA A 14 24.11 30.70 3.39
CA ALA A 14 23.71 29.84 4.48
C ALA A 14 24.55 28.55 4.38
N SER A 15 25.43 28.33 5.35
CA SER A 15 26.16 27.07 5.48
C SER A 15 25.14 25.96 5.73
N VAL A 16 24.89 25.11 4.74
CA VAL A 16 24.26 23.81 4.96
C VAL A 16 25.25 23.01 5.80
N GLY A 17 24.96 22.88 7.10
CA GLY A 17 25.76 22.05 7.98
C GLY A 17 25.79 20.62 7.45
N SER A 18 26.99 20.06 7.26
CA SER A 18 27.14 18.64 6.99
C SER A 18 26.65 17.88 8.22
N VAL A 19 25.47 17.29 8.13
CA VAL A 19 25.03 16.28 9.09
C VAL A 19 25.94 15.08 8.87
N SER A 20 27.01 14.98 9.66
CA SER A 20 27.78 13.74 9.74
C SER A 20 26.82 12.63 10.17
N PRO A 21 26.75 11.49 9.45
CA PRO A 21 25.95 10.36 9.88
C PRO A 21 26.40 9.95 11.29
N ASN A 22 25.50 10.00 12.28
CA ASN A 22 25.84 9.57 13.64
C ASN A 22 26.25 8.09 13.59
N SER A 23 27.32 7.73 14.29
CA SER A 23 27.86 6.36 14.35
C SER A 23 26.81 5.35 14.80
N ASP A 24 25.83 5.78 15.58
CA ASP A 24 24.74 4.95 16.09
C ASP A 24 23.77 4.51 14.98
N ASN A 25 23.56 5.32 13.94
CA ASN A 25 22.73 4.93 12.80
C ASN A 25 23.41 3.87 11.94
N GLN A 26 24.73 3.97 11.78
CA GLN A 26 25.52 2.98 11.05
C GLN A 26 25.65 1.67 11.85
N ARG A 27 25.79 1.77 13.17
CA ARG A 27 25.80 0.62 14.09
C ARG A 27 24.44 -0.08 14.09
N ASN A 28 23.33 0.66 14.19
CA ASN A 28 21.98 0.11 14.08
C ASN A 28 21.67 -0.50 12.70
N ALA A 29 22.21 0.05 11.61
CA ALA A 29 22.08 -0.53 10.27
C ALA A 29 22.94 -1.79 10.10
N ALA A 30 24.12 -1.84 10.74
CA ALA A 30 25.00 -3.01 10.75
C ALA A 30 24.47 -4.14 11.67
N GLU A 31 23.87 -3.79 12.80
CA GLU A 31 23.23 -4.74 13.73
C GLU A 31 21.96 -5.34 13.11
N ARG A 32 21.15 -4.55 12.40
CA ARG A 32 20.05 -5.08 11.57
C ARG A 32 20.56 -6.08 10.53
N ARG A 33 21.65 -5.76 9.81
CA ARG A 33 22.30 -6.65 8.84
C ARG A 33 22.84 -7.96 9.44
N LEU A 34 23.18 -7.97 10.73
CA LEU A 34 23.66 -9.18 11.40
C LEU A 34 22.51 -10.11 11.83
N ASP A 35 21.30 -9.56 12.03
CA ASP A 35 20.08 -10.31 12.33
C ASP A 35 19.32 -10.72 11.04
N GLU A 36 19.48 -9.95 9.95
CA GLU A 36 18.90 -10.13 8.60
C GLU A 36 19.22 -11.48 7.92
N GLY A 37 20.08 -12.33 8.49
CA GLY A 37 20.43 -13.64 7.93
C GLY A 37 19.72 -14.84 8.57
N ARG A 38 19.07 -14.67 9.73
CA ARG A 38 18.34 -15.74 10.40
C ARG A 38 16.85 -15.51 10.20
N PRO A 39 16.12 -16.45 9.56
CA PRO A 39 14.66 -16.32 9.48
C PRO A 39 14.11 -16.20 10.90
N PRO A 40 13.13 -15.30 11.12
CA PRO A 40 12.55 -15.10 12.43
C PRO A 40 11.96 -16.40 12.96
N ALA A 41 11.75 -16.50 14.28
CA ALA A 41 10.97 -17.62 14.80
C ALA A 41 9.57 -17.63 14.14
N PRO A 42 9.07 -18.81 13.72
CA PRO A 42 7.76 -18.90 13.09
C PRO A 42 6.68 -18.38 14.05
N LEU A 43 5.77 -17.58 13.51
CA LEU A 43 4.54 -17.23 14.21
C LEU A 43 3.63 -18.44 14.35
N GLU A 44 2.89 -18.50 15.45
CA GLU A 44 1.71 -19.36 15.52
C GLU A 44 0.62 -18.73 14.65
N LEU A 45 0.33 -19.37 13.52
CA LEU A 45 -0.65 -18.87 12.56
C LEU A 45 -1.99 -19.59 12.75
N PRO A 46 -3.13 -18.86 12.73
CA PRO A 46 -4.43 -19.52 12.67
C PRO A 46 -4.60 -20.24 11.32
N PRO A 47 -5.60 -21.14 11.19
CA PRO A 47 -6.00 -21.66 9.88
C PRO A 47 -6.26 -20.51 8.90
N GLY A 48 -5.70 -20.59 7.69
CA GLY A 48 -5.72 -19.50 6.70
C GLY A 48 -4.61 -18.44 6.86
N GLY A 49 -3.81 -18.48 7.93
CA GLY A 49 -2.81 -17.44 8.22
C GLY A 49 -1.68 -17.39 7.19
N VAL A 50 -1.22 -18.55 6.71
CA VAL A 50 -0.25 -18.64 5.61
C VAL A 50 -0.82 -18.00 4.34
N GLN A 51 -2.09 -18.25 4.05
CA GLN A 51 -2.78 -17.69 2.89
C GLN A 51 -2.90 -16.17 2.98
N LEU A 52 -3.13 -15.63 4.18
CA LEU A 52 -3.14 -14.18 4.41
C LEU A 52 -1.75 -13.55 4.20
N LEU A 53 -0.68 -14.23 4.67
CA LEU A 53 0.69 -13.79 4.41
C LEU A 53 1.02 -13.84 2.91
N GLY A 54 0.68 -14.93 2.22
CA GLY A 54 0.91 -15.08 0.78
C GLY A 54 0.17 -14.03 -0.06
N PHE A 55 -1.10 -13.77 0.26
CA PHE A 55 -1.89 -12.71 -0.39
C PHE A 55 -1.28 -11.33 -0.16
N THR A 56 -0.94 -11.01 1.09
CA THR A 56 -0.36 -9.70 1.44
C THR A 56 1.00 -9.49 0.79
N ALA A 57 1.88 -10.49 0.83
CA ALA A 57 3.19 -10.43 0.20
C ALA A 57 3.09 -10.22 -1.31
N GLN A 58 2.22 -10.96 -2.00
CA GLN A 58 2.02 -10.76 -3.44
C GLN A 58 1.46 -9.36 -3.74
N ALA A 59 0.54 -8.85 -2.90
CA ALA A 59 0.01 -7.50 -3.06
C ALA A 59 1.08 -6.42 -2.86
N ASP A 60 1.99 -6.60 -1.91
CA ASP A 60 3.12 -5.69 -1.65
C ASP A 60 4.12 -5.68 -2.80
N LEU A 61 4.46 -6.84 -3.34
CA LEU A 61 5.36 -6.96 -4.49
C LEU A 61 4.78 -6.24 -5.72
N VAL A 62 3.51 -6.49 -6.02
CA VAL A 62 2.81 -5.82 -7.13
C VAL A 62 2.73 -4.30 -6.92
N ASP A 63 2.48 -3.83 -5.70
CA ASP A 63 2.39 -2.40 -5.42
C ASP A 63 3.76 -1.71 -5.51
N PHE A 64 4.82 -2.38 -5.03
CA PHE A 64 6.21 -1.93 -5.23
C PHE A 64 6.53 -1.71 -6.72
N GLU A 65 6.20 -2.69 -7.57
CA GLU A 65 6.43 -2.58 -9.02
C GLU A 65 5.64 -1.41 -9.62
N MET A 66 4.41 -1.21 -9.17
CA MET A 66 3.54 -0.16 -9.69
C MET A 66 3.97 1.24 -9.26
N LEU A 67 4.43 1.40 -8.02
CA LEU A 67 4.99 2.64 -7.52
C LEU A 67 6.32 2.96 -8.21
N THR A 68 7.18 1.96 -8.39
CA THR A 68 8.44 2.11 -9.14
C THR A 68 8.18 2.56 -10.58
N ALA A 69 7.20 1.94 -11.26
CA ALA A 69 6.80 2.32 -12.61
C ALA A 69 6.16 3.73 -12.69
N SER A 70 5.72 4.30 -11.57
CA SER A 70 5.13 5.64 -11.49
C SER A 70 6.18 6.74 -11.33
N ALA A 71 7.38 6.44 -10.84
CA ALA A 71 8.44 7.42 -10.58
C ALA A 71 8.84 8.28 -11.80
N PRO A 72 8.91 7.75 -13.04
CA PRO A 72 9.20 8.55 -14.22
C PRO A 72 8.12 9.57 -14.58
N LEU A 73 6.88 9.37 -14.11
CA LEU A 73 5.74 10.26 -14.37
C LEU A 73 5.69 11.46 -13.41
N ALA A 74 6.49 11.46 -12.34
CA ALA A 74 6.52 12.53 -11.35
C ALA A 74 6.96 13.88 -11.96
N PRO A 75 6.13 14.94 -11.86
CA PRO A 75 6.44 16.28 -12.39
C PRO A 75 7.61 16.96 -11.69
N THR A 76 7.82 16.65 -10.41
CA THR A 76 8.88 17.24 -9.59
C THR A 76 9.80 16.18 -8.99
N LEU A 77 11.04 16.58 -8.67
CA LEU A 77 11.97 15.71 -7.96
C LEU A 77 11.43 15.29 -6.58
N SER A 78 10.74 16.20 -5.87
CA SER A 78 10.13 15.87 -4.57
C SER A 78 9.11 14.75 -4.71
N GLN A 79 8.19 14.87 -5.65
CA GLN A 79 7.18 13.83 -5.93
C GLN A 79 7.81 12.50 -6.36
N ARG A 80 8.93 12.55 -7.10
CA ARG A 80 9.69 11.35 -7.45
C ARG A 80 10.31 10.67 -6.22
N ILE A 81 10.84 11.46 -5.29
CA ILE A 81 11.40 10.96 -4.04
C ILE A 81 10.29 10.34 -3.17
N ASP A 82 9.13 10.98 -3.09
CA ASP A 82 8.00 10.49 -2.29
C ASP A 82 7.53 9.11 -2.77
N VAL A 83 7.31 8.93 -4.08
CA VAL A 83 6.88 7.64 -4.64
C VAL A 83 7.97 6.57 -4.55
N ALA A 84 9.24 6.93 -4.73
CA ALA A 84 10.36 6.00 -4.57
C ALA A 84 10.52 5.54 -3.11
N THR A 85 10.29 6.43 -2.15
CA THR A 85 10.31 6.11 -0.72
C THR A 85 9.18 5.14 -0.37
N LEU A 86 7.96 5.41 -0.85
CA LEU A 86 6.84 4.49 -0.63
C LEU A 86 7.11 3.12 -1.28
N ALA A 87 7.67 3.08 -2.49
CA ALA A 87 8.04 1.81 -3.13
C ALA A 87 9.02 1.01 -2.27
N ALA A 88 10.10 1.64 -1.80
CA ALA A 88 11.08 0.99 -0.92
C ALA A 88 10.44 0.44 0.36
N ASP A 89 9.50 1.16 0.96
CA ASP A 89 8.79 0.70 2.16
C ASP A 89 7.85 -0.48 1.88
N GLN A 90 7.20 -0.53 0.71
CA GLN A 90 6.42 -1.71 0.31
C GLN A 90 7.31 -2.93 0.12
N PHE A 91 8.48 -2.76 -0.49
CA PHE A 91 9.42 -3.86 -0.66
C PHE A 91 9.96 -4.35 0.69
N THR A 92 10.28 -3.44 1.61
CA THR A 92 10.70 -3.79 2.97
C THR A 92 9.60 -4.56 3.72
N ARG A 93 8.32 -4.25 3.47
CA ARG A 93 7.21 -5.03 4.04
C ARG A 93 7.10 -6.42 3.44
N PHE A 94 7.20 -6.51 2.12
CA PHE A 94 7.28 -7.78 1.41
C PHE A 94 8.38 -8.68 2.00
N GLU A 95 9.59 -8.14 2.23
CA GLU A 95 10.70 -8.88 2.83
C GLU A 95 10.35 -9.42 4.22
N ARG A 96 9.76 -8.61 5.10
CA ARG A 96 9.34 -9.07 6.44
C ARG A 96 8.31 -10.21 6.39
N ILE A 97 7.38 -10.16 5.44
CA ILE A 97 6.39 -11.22 5.26
C ILE A 97 7.04 -12.46 4.64
N ALA A 98 7.95 -12.27 3.68
CA ALA A 98 8.71 -13.33 3.04
C ALA A 98 9.54 -14.12 4.06
N ASP A 99 10.23 -13.44 4.96
CA ASP A 99 10.98 -14.05 6.06
C ASP A 99 10.08 -14.91 6.95
N GLN A 100 8.86 -14.45 7.23
CA GLN A 100 7.89 -15.22 8.00
C GLN A 100 7.35 -16.42 7.23
N ILE A 101 7.07 -16.31 5.94
CA ILE A 101 6.69 -17.45 5.09
C ILE A 101 7.78 -18.53 5.11
N VAL A 102 9.05 -18.12 4.97
CA VAL A 102 10.20 -19.05 5.03
C VAL A 102 10.33 -19.67 6.42
N ALA A 103 10.10 -18.93 7.49
CA ALA A 103 10.08 -19.45 8.86
C ALA A 103 9.01 -20.53 9.07
N GLN A 104 7.88 -20.46 8.36
CA GLN A 104 6.85 -21.52 8.34
C GLN A 104 7.26 -22.78 7.56
N GLY A 105 8.47 -22.81 6.97
CA GLY A 105 8.96 -23.93 6.17
C GLY A 105 8.43 -23.98 4.75
N LEU A 106 7.86 -22.88 4.24
CA LEU A 106 7.32 -22.75 2.89
C LEU A 106 8.27 -21.99 1.98
N THR A 107 8.24 -22.27 0.68
CA THR A 107 8.89 -21.40 -0.29
C THR A 107 8.01 -20.20 -0.63
N LEU A 108 8.64 -19.06 -1.00
CA LEU A 108 7.89 -17.88 -1.43
C LEU A 108 7.03 -18.16 -2.67
N VAL A 109 7.54 -18.94 -3.62
CA VAL A 109 6.80 -19.25 -4.84
C VAL A 109 5.51 -20.01 -4.52
N GLU A 110 5.58 -21.02 -3.65
CA GLU A 110 4.39 -21.78 -3.22
C GLU A 110 3.35 -20.89 -2.52
N ALA A 111 3.81 -19.96 -1.68
CA ALA A 111 2.92 -19.08 -0.92
C ALA A 111 2.28 -17.98 -1.78
N LEU A 112 2.98 -17.46 -2.80
CA LEU A 112 2.53 -16.30 -3.58
C LEU A 112 1.80 -16.68 -4.88
N GLU A 113 2.18 -17.77 -5.55
CA GLU A 113 1.63 -18.17 -6.84
C GLU A 113 0.09 -18.25 -6.88
N PRO A 114 -0.61 -18.71 -5.82
CA PRO A 114 -2.07 -18.77 -5.82
C PRO A 114 -2.78 -17.41 -6.00
N TYR A 115 -2.08 -16.31 -5.70
CA TYR A 115 -2.62 -14.94 -5.75
C TYR A 115 -2.13 -14.13 -6.96
N ARG A 116 -1.08 -14.61 -7.63
CA ARG A 116 -0.38 -13.90 -8.70
C ARG A 116 -1.32 -13.48 -9.84
N GLU A 117 -2.07 -14.43 -10.39
CA GLU A 117 -2.96 -14.16 -11.54
C GLU A 117 -3.94 -13.00 -11.26
N ALA A 118 -4.61 -13.03 -10.10
CA ALA A 118 -5.63 -12.05 -9.74
C ALA A 118 -5.03 -10.67 -9.48
N LEU A 119 -3.91 -10.60 -8.76
CA LEU A 119 -3.24 -9.34 -8.41
C LEU A 119 -2.52 -8.72 -9.61
N ASP A 120 -1.90 -9.52 -10.48
CA ASP A 120 -1.29 -9.03 -11.73
C ASP A 120 -2.38 -8.50 -12.68
N ALA A 121 -3.53 -9.18 -12.75
CA ALA A 121 -4.66 -8.74 -13.56
C ALA A 121 -5.22 -7.41 -13.03
N PHE A 122 -5.36 -7.27 -11.71
CA PHE A 122 -5.72 -6.00 -11.08
C PHE A 122 -4.73 -4.88 -11.45
N ALA A 123 -3.43 -5.14 -11.33
CA ALA A 123 -2.39 -4.17 -11.64
C ALA A 123 -2.40 -3.74 -13.12
N ARG A 124 -2.56 -4.69 -14.05
CA ARG A 124 -2.69 -4.38 -15.48
C ARG A 124 -3.92 -3.52 -15.76
N ALA A 125 -5.07 -3.88 -15.21
CA ALA A 125 -6.32 -3.16 -15.44
C ALA A 125 -6.31 -1.74 -14.83
N THR A 126 -5.62 -1.59 -13.71
CA THR A 126 -5.45 -0.31 -12.97
C THR A 126 -4.13 0.39 -13.27
N ARG A 127 -3.44 0.06 -14.37
CA ARG A 127 -2.19 0.72 -14.71
C ARG A 127 -2.43 2.21 -14.97
N ALA A 128 -1.78 3.05 -14.16
CA ALA A 128 -1.78 4.49 -14.30
C ALA A 128 -0.97 4.92 -15.53
N ARG A 129 -1.39 6.03 -16.17
CA ARG A 129 -0.77 6.56 -17.40
C ARG A 129 -0.34 8.02 -17.29
N THR A 130 -0.88 8.74 -16.31
CA THR A 130 -0.52 10.10 -15.96
C THR A 130 -0.15 10.16 -14.49
N TRP A 131 0.56 11.22 -14.07
CA TRP A 131 0.87 11.43 -12.67
C TRP A 131 -0.37 11.42 -11.78
N ASP A 132 -1.44 12.12 -12.16
CA ASP A 132 -2.67 12.17 -11.34
C ASP A 132 -3.32 10.79 -11.18
N THR A 133 -3.29 9.96 -12.23
CA THR A 133 -3.75 8.57 -12.09
C THR A 133 -2.83 7.71 -11.22
N CYS A 134 -1.53 7.99 -11.17
CA CYS A 134 -0.59 7.33 -10.24
C CYS A 134 -0.92 7.71 -8.80
N VAL A 135 -1.09 9.00 -8.54
CA VAL A 135 -1.43 9.54 -7.21
C VAL A 135 -2.78 9.00 -6.74
N LEU A 136 -3.80 9.02 -7.62
CA LEU A 136 -5.11 8.44 -7.33
C LEU A 136 -5.02 6.93 -7.07
N ARG A 137 -4.24 6.18 -7.86
CA ARG A 137 -4.05 4.75 -7.60
C ARG A 137 -3.46 4.49 -6.22
N ALA A 138 -2.39 5.20 -5.87
CA ALA A 138 -1.72 5.04 -4.57
C ALA A 138 -2.68 5.32 -3.41
N LEU A 139 -3.48 6.39 -3.52
CA LEU A 139 -4.53 6.71 -2.55
C LEU A 139 -5.56 5.58 -2.40
N LEU A 140 -6.07 5.06 -3.52
CA LEU A 140 -7.14 4.06 -3.52
C LEU A 140 -6.65 2.69 -3.03
N VAL A 141 -5.44 2.25 -3.43
CA VAL A 141 -4.85 1.00 -2.95
C VAL A 141 -4.56 1.07 -1.45
N ASN A 142 -3.93 2.16 -0.99
CA ASN A 142 -3.63 2.32 0.44
C ASN A 142 -4.92 2.43 1.25
N GLY A 143 -5.94 3.12 0.75
CA GLY A 143 -7.25 3.19 1.38
C GLY A 143 -7.91 1.83 1.53
N LEU A 144 -7.98 1.04 0.45
CA LEU A 144 -8.56 -0.30 0.48
C LEU A 144 -7.82 -1.23 1.45
N ARG A 145 -6.49 -1.17 1.47
CA ARG A 145 -5.65 -1.95 2.39
C ARG A 145 -5.90 -1.55 3.84
N ALA A 146 -5.90 -0.25 4.13
CA ALA A 146 -6.16 0.28 5.46
C ALA A 146 -7.53 -0.18 5.99
N ASP A 147 -8.58 -0.08 5.17
CA ASP A 147 -9.93 -0.48 5.58
C ASP A 147 -10.02 -2.00 5.77
N PHE A 148 -9.36 -2.79 4.92
CA PHE A 148 -9.30 -4.24 5.06
C PHE A 148 -8.61 -4.64 6.36
N VAL A 149 -7.45 -4.07 6.65
CA VAL A 149 -6.72 -4.38 7.90
C VAL A 149 -7.50 -3.90 9.11
N ALA A 150 -8.11 -2.71 9.08
CA ALA A 150 -8.96 -2.24 10.17
C ALA A 150 -10.15 -3.18 10.45
N ALA A 151 -10.69 -3.84 9.41
CA ALA A 151 -11.82 -4.75 9.55
C ALA A 151 -11.44 -6.11 10.17
N ILE A 152 -10.21 -6.60 9.96
CA ILE A 152 -9.80 -7.94 10.41
C ILE A 152 -8.79 -7.92 11.57
N GLY A 153 -8.00 -6.86 11.69
CA GLY A 153 -6.80 -6.81 12.54
C GLY A 153 -7.10 -7.00 14.02
N GLY A 154 -8.22 -6.47 14.52
CA GLY A 154 -8.61 -6.59 15.93
C GLY A 154 -8.95 -8.01 16.40
N ARG A 155 -9.00 -9.00 15.49
CA ARG A 155 -9.21 -10.43 15.79
C ARG A 155 -8.02 -11.30 15.40
N LEU A 156 -6.93 -10.72 14.91
CA LEU A 156 -5.69 -11.43 14.63
C LEU A 156 -4.74 -11.31 15.84
N ASP A 157 -3.79 -12.24 15.93
CA ASP A 157 -2.64 -12.06 16.81
C ASP A 157 -1.88 -10.77 16.45
N ASP A 158 -1.40 -10.04 17.46
CA ASP A 158 -0.75 -8.74 17.28
C ASP A 158 0.44 -8.80 16.33
N ARG A 159 1.20 -9.89 16.32
CA ARG A 159 2.37 -10.04 15.43
C ARG A 159 1.93 -10.29 13.99
N LEU A 160 0.85 -11.05 13.77
CA LEU A 160 0.27 -11.23 12.44
C LEU A 160 -0.38 -9.95 11.93
N ALA A 161 -1.12 -9.23 12.78
CA ALA A 161 -1.71 -7.93 12.44
C ALA A 161 -0.63 -6.91 12.03
N ALA A 162 0.48 -6.86 12.77
CA ALA A 162 1.60 -5.96 12.48
C ALA A 162 2.28 -6.25 11.12
N LEU A 163 2.25 -7.49 10.62
CA LEU A 163 2.81 -7.82 9.30
C LEU A 163 1.98 -7.25 8.15
N ILE A 164 0.65 -7.21 8.30
CA ILE A 164 -0.26 -6.77 7.25
C ILE A 164 -0.59 -5.27 7.31
N GLU A 165 -0.39 -4.63 8.47
CA GLU A 165 -0.70 -3.23 8.75
C GLU A 165 0.04 -2.24 7.83
N PRO A 166 -0.66 -1.31 7.14
CA PRO A 166 -0.07 -0.15 6.47
C PRO A 166 1.02 0.56 7.29
N GLY A 167 2.25 0.62 6.75
CA GLY A 167 3.32 1.38 7.38
C GLY A 167 3.09 2.89 7.37
N PRO A 168 3.81 3.67 8.19
CA PRO A 168 3.63 5.12 8.37
C PRO A 168 3.70 5.91 7.06
N THR A 169 4.53 5.47 6.12
CA THR A 169 4.66 6.13 4.80
C THR A 169 3.41 5.99 3.95
N ALA A 170 2.66 4.89 4.05
CA ALA A 170 1.41 4.72 3.32
C ALA A 170 0.35 5.76 3.72
N TRP A 171 0.29 6.10 5.01
CA TRP A 171 -0.56 7.16 5.53
C TRP A 171 -0.13 8.54 5.04
N ARG A 172 1.18 8.85 5.13
CA ARG A 172 1.74 10.11 4.60
C ARG A 172 1.45 10.29 3.11
N VAL A 173 1.58 9.22 2.31
CA VAL A 173 1.27 9.26 0.89
C VAL A 173 -0.23 9.44 0.64
N SER A 174 -1.11 8.86 1.46
CA SER A 174 -2.55 9.06 1.32
C SER A 174 -2.94 10.53 1.58
N ASP A 175 -2.37 11.14 2.62
CA ASP A 175 -2.56 12.57 2.91
C ASP A 175 -2.01 13.47 1.80
N PHE A 176 -0.80 13.15 1.31
CA PHE A 176 -0.19 13.85 0.19
C PHE A 176 -1.04 13.72 -1.08
N ALA A 177 -1.52 12.51 -1.38
CA ALA A 177 -2.29 12.22 -2.59
C ALA A 177 -3.63 12.96 -2.60
N GLY A 178 -4.33 13.01 -1.46
CA GLY A 178 -5.55 13.79 -1.32
C GLY A 178 -5.33 15.26 -1.66
N ARG A 179 -4.32 15.90 -1.05
CA ARG A 179 -3.99 17.31 -1.33
C ARG A 179 -3.56 17.53 -2.78
N SER A 180 -2.65 16.69 -3.29
CA SER A 180 -2.13 16.81 -4.65
C SER A 180 -3.23 16.65 -5.71
N LEU A 181 -4.21 15.79 -5.48
CA LEU A 181 -5.34 15.61 -6.41
C LEU A 181 -6.32 16.78 -6.34
N SER A 182 -6.61 17.30 -5.15
CA SER A 182 -7.43 18.51 -5.01
C SER A 182 -6.79 19.70 -5.74
N GLU A 183 -5.49 19.94 -5.52
CA GLU A 183 -4.75 21.02 -6.21
C GLU A 183 -4.75 20.83 -7.74
N ALA A 184 -4.56 19.60 -8.22
CA ALA A 184 -4.61 19.29 -9.65
C ALA A 184 -6.00 19.53 -10.26
N LEU A 185 -7.08 19.16 -9.55
CA LEU A 185 -8.46 19.36 -10.00
C LEU A 185 -8.88 20.83 -9.96
N ASP A 186 -8.39 21.61 -9.00
CA ASP A 186 -8.63 23.05 -8.95
C ASP A 186 -7.92 23.77 -10.11
N ALA A 187 -6.72 23.31 -10.47
CA ALA A 187 -5.94 23.85 -11.58
C ALA A 187 -6.48 23.43 -12.96
N ASP A 188 -6.97 22.19 -13.10
CA ASP A 188 -7.59 21.65 -14.31
C ASP A 188 -8.89 20.90 -14.00
N PRO A 189 -10.03 21.60 -13.96
CA PRO A 189 -11.33 20.98 -13.72
C PRO A 189 -11.73 19.95 -14.78
N THR A 190 -11.13 19.98 -15.98
CA THR A 190 -11.45 19.05 -17.06
C THR A 190 -10.97 17.63 -16.78
N ALA A 191 -9.98 17.47 -15.90
CA ALA A 191 -9.45 16.16 -15.48
C ALA A 191 -10.47 15.34 -14.64
N THR A 192 -11.48 15.98 -14.06
CA THR A 192 -12.51 15.35 -13.20
C THR A 192 -13.12 14.12 -13.87
N GLY A 193 -13.57 14.24 -15.12
CA GLY A 193 -14.25 13.14 -15.81
C GLY A 193 -13.37 11.90 -16.01
N ALA A 194 -12.10 12.11 -16.36
CA ALA A 194 -11.14 11.04 -16.57
C ALA A 194 -10.76 10.35 -15.24
N LEU A 195 -10.57 11.12 -14.17
CA LEU A 195 -10.24 10.59 -12.85
C LEU A 195 -11.42 9.85 -12.19
N SER A 196 -12.65 10.34 -12.34
CA SER A 196 -13.85 9.63 -11.88
C SER A 196 -14.02 8.29 -12.62
N LEU A 197 -13.84 8.28 -13.94
CA LEU A 197 -13.88 7.03 -14.71
C LEU A 197 -12.79 6.05 -14.27
N TYR A 198 -11.59 6.54 -14.00
CA TYR A 198 -10.50 5.72 -13.46
C TYR A 198 -10.87 5.13 -12.10
N GLY A 199 -11.43 5.93 -11.18
CA GLY A 199 -11.88 5.48 -9.86
C GLY A 199 -12.98 4.42 -9.91
N ARG A 200 -13.95 4.54 -10.84
CA ARG A 200 -14.98 3.52 -11.06
C ARG A 200 -14.41 2.22 -11.63
N ARG A 201 -13.51 2.32 -12.61
CA ARG A 201 -12.81 1.15 -13.17
C ARG A 201 -11.99 0.43 -12.10
N PHE A 202 -11.28 1.18 -11.25
CA PHE A 202 -10.55 0.63 -10.12
C PHE A 202 -11.45 -0.22 -9.21
N ALA A 203 -12.61 0.30 -8.81
CA ALA A 203 -13.56 -0.43 -7.96
C ALA A 203 -14.07 -1.70 -8.64
N ALA A 204 -14.48 -1.61 -9.91
CA ALA A 204 -14.98 -2.76 -10.67
C ALA A 204 -13.93 -3.88 -10.76
N GLU A 205 -12.67 -3.51 -11.01
CA GLU A 205 -11.57 -4.47 -11.06
C GLU A 205 -11.27 -5.05 -9.67
N ALA A 206 -11.27 -4.24 -8.60
CA ALA A 206 -11.05 -4.72 -7.24
C ALA A 206 -12.12 -5.78 -6.86
N ILE A 207 -13.40 -5.48 -7.09
CA ILE A 207 -14.52 -6.39 -6.84
C ILE A 207 -14.34 -7.69 -7.62
N GLY A 208 -14.09 -7.61 -8.93
CA GLY A 208 -13.97 -8.78 -9.78
C GLY A 208 -12.82 -9.71 -9.38
N GLN A 209 -11.68 -9.14 -8.96
CA GLN A 209 -10.52 -9.94 -8.52
C GLN A 209 -10.74 -10.54 -7.12
N ILE A 210 -11.33 -9.79 -6.20
CA ILE A 210 -11.68 -10.30 -4.86
C ILE A 210 -12.67 -11.46 -4.99
N GLN A 211 -13.72 -11.34 -5.81
CA GLN A 211 -14.66 -12.45 -6.05
C GLN A 211 -13.98 -13.70 -6.62
N ARG A 212 -13.02 -13.54 -7.54
CA ARG A 212 -12.21 -14.66 -8.06
C ARG A 212 -11.36 -15.33 -6.97
N LEU A 213 -10.76 -14.53 -6.09
CA LEU A 213 -9.98 -15.04 -4.97
C LEU A 213 -10.87 -15.78 -3.96
N VAL A 214 -12.00 -15.19 -3.59
CA VAL A 214 -12.97 -15.80 -2.66
C VAL A 214 -13.43 -17.18 -3.14
N ALA A 215 -13.68 -17.33 -4.45
CA ALA A 215 -14.09 -18.60 -5.05
C ALA A 215 -12.98 -19.68 -5.07
N ARG A 216 -11.70 -19.29 -5.03
CA ARG A 216 -10.55 -20.21 -5.19
C ARG A 216 -9.78 -20.45 -3.89
N GLN A 217 -9.90 -19.57 -2.90
CA GLN A 217 -9.04 -19.52 -1.72
C GLN A 217 -9.85 -19.76 -0.43
N VAL A 218 -10.36 -20.98 -0.26
CA VAL A 218 -11.27 -21.36 0.83
C VAL A 218 -10.72 -21.01 2.22
N GLU A 219 -9.48 -21.39 2.52
CA GLU A 219 -8.86 -21.11 3.83
C GLU A 219 -8.66 -19.61 4.11
N LEU A 220 -8.34 -18.83 3.07
CA LEU A 220 -8.24 -17.37 3.20
C LEU A 220 -9.62 -16.77 3.46
N THR A 221 -10.62 -17.17 2.68
CA THR A 221 -12.01 -16.74 2.82
C THR A 221 -12.53 -17.03 4.23
N ALA A 222 -12.30 -18.24 4.72
CA ALA A 222 -12.71 -18.66 6.06
C ALA A 222 -12.01 -17.85 7.16
N LEU A 223 -10.70 -17.58 7.03
CA LEU A 223 -9.98 -16.71 7.97
C LEU A 223 -10.54 -15.29 7.98
N VAL A 224 -10.71 -14.68 6.80
CA VAL A 224 -11.24 -13.31 6.68
C VAL A 224 -12.66 -13.24 7.24
N ALA A 225 -13.51 -14.23 6.96
CA ALA A 225 -14.85 -14.31 7.52
C ALA A 225 -14.83 -14.37 9.04
N ARG A 226 -14.00 -15.23 9.66
CA ARG A 226 -13.86 -15.30 11.12
C ARG A 226 -13.35 -13.99 11.73
N ALA A 227 -12.40 -13.33 11.08
CA ALA A 227 -11.82 -12.09 11.59
C ALA A 227 -12.80 -10.89 11.45
N ALA A 228 -13.60 -10.85 10.37
CA ALA A 228 -14.54 -9.77 10.10
C ALA A 228 -15.94 -9.98 10.73
N GLY A 229 -16.37 -11.23 10.94
CA GLY A 229 -17.74 -11.64 11.24
C GLY A 229 -18.26 -11.32 12.65
N GLY A 230 -17.46 -10.72 13.52
CA GLY A 230 -17.94 -10.33 14.84
C GLY A 230 -18.10 -11.52 15.81
N GLU A 231 -19.10 -11.42 16.70
CA GLU A 231 -19.57 -12.52 17.56
C GLU A 231 -20.64 -13.39 16.86
N GLY A 232 -20.91 -13.13 15.58
CA GLY A 232 -21.87 -13.91 14.79
C GLY A 232 -21.43 -15.37 14.65
N THR A 233 -22.40 -16.29 14.62
CA THR A 233 -22.10 -17.71 14.39
C THR A 233 -21.83 -17.93 12.91
N ILE A 234 -20.60 -18.34 12.58
CA ILE A 234 -20.24 -18.85 11.24
C ILE A 234 -20.37 -20.37 11.32
N ALA A 235 -21.45 -20.91 10.76
CA ALA A 235 -21.75 -22.34 10.83
C ALA A 235 -21.49 -23.08 9.51
N SER A 236 -21.38 -22.35 8.41
CA SER A 236 -21.25 -22.90 7.06
C SER A 236 -20.39 -22.03 6.15
N ALA A 237 -19.91 -22.62 5.04
CA ALA A 237 -19.24 -21.87 3.97
C ALA A 237 -20.15 -20.80 3.34
N GLY A 238 -21.48 -20.98 3.37
CA GLY A 238 -22.42 -19.95 2.93
C GLY A 238 -22.39 -18.71 3.82
N ASP A 239 -22.27 -18.90 5.13
CA ASP A 239 -22.16 -17.81 6.09
C ASP A 239 -20.83 -17.05 5.90
N GLU A 240 -19.74 -17.78 5.66
CA GLU A 240 -18.42 -17.18 5.37
C GLU A 240 -18.47 -16.27 4.14
N LEU A 241 -19.10 -16.73 3.05
CA LEU A 241 -19.28 -15.95 1.83
C LEU A 241 -20.17 -14.72 2.07
N GLY A 242 -21.19 -14.84 2.93
CA GLY A 242 -22.03 -13.72 3.36
C GLY A 242 -21.22 -12.64 4.06
N VAL A 243 -20.44 -13.01 5.08
CA VAL A 243 -19.58 -12.07 5.82
C VAL A 243 -18.56 -11.39 4.92
N VAL A 244 -17.92 -12.14 4.02
CA VAL A 244 -16.93 -11.57 3.08
C VAL A 244 -17.60 -10.63 2.08
N SER A 245 -18.84 -10.92 1.66
CA SER A 245 -19.60 -10.03 0.77
C SER A 245 -19.96 -8.71 1.47
N GLU A 246 -20.40 -8.76 2.73
CA GLU A 246 -20.66 -7.57 3.54
C GLU A 246 -19.39 -6.75 3.78
N LEU A 247 -18.26 -7.42 4.04
CA LEU A 247 -16.97 -6.75 4.15
C LEU A 247 -16.63 -6.01 2.85
N LEU A 248 -16.72 -6.69 1.70
CA LEU A 248 -16.44 -6.07 0.40
C LEU A 248 -17.35 -4.87 0.15
N GLU A 249 -18.64 -4.95 0.48
CA GLU A 249 -19.56 -3.82 0.38
C GLU A 249 -19.10 -2.64 1.23
N LYS A 250 -18.73 -2.86 2.50
CA LYS A 250 -18.21 -1.83 3.40
C LYS A 250 -16.94 -1.17 2.82
N LEU A 251 -16.01 -1.97 2.29
CA LEU A 251 -14.80 -1.47 1.63
C LEU A 251 -15.14 -0.58 0.42
N MET A 252 -16.13 -0.96 -0.39
CA MET A 252 -16.56 -0.18 -1.55
C MET A 252 -17.30 1.11 -1.16
N VAL A 253 -18.03 1.11 -0.05
CA VAL A 253 -18.60 2.33 0.53
C VAL A 253 -17.51 3.32 0.94
N GLU A 254 -16.45 2.86 1.64
CA GLU A 254 -15.33 3.72 2.02
C GLU A 254 -14.51 4.20 0.81
N HIS A 255 -14.36 3.36 -0.22
CA HIS A 255 -13.82 3.76 -1.52
C HIS A 255 -14.63 4.91 -2.15
N GLY A 256 -15.96 4.77 -2.21
CA GLY A 256 -16.86 5.79 -2.73
C GLY A 256 -16.75 7.11 -1.96
N LYS A 257 -16.66 7.05 -0.62
CA LYS A 257 -16.43 8.24 0.22
C LYS A 257 -15.09 8.92 -0.09
N ARG A 258 -14.01 8.16 -0.35
CA ARG A 258 -12.73 8.76 -0.76
C ARG A 258 -12.83 9.52 -2.08
N LEU A 259 -13.51 8.96 -3.08
CA LEU A 259 -13.74 9.66 -4.35
C LEU A 259 -14.63 10.88 -4.18
N ALA A 260 -15.71 10.79 -3.39
CA ALA A 260 -16.62 11.90 -3.14
C ALA A 260 -15.93 13.10 -2.48
N ARG A 261 -15.00 12.86 -1.54
CA ARG A 261 -14.20 13.92 -0.89
C ARG A 261 -13.32 14.70 -1.89
N LEU A 262 -13.00 14.11 -3.03
CA LEU A 262 -12.23 14.73 -4.11
C LEU A 262 -13.10 15.32 -5.23
N GLY A 263 -14.44 15.28 -5.09
CA GLY A 263 -15.36 15.67 -6.17
C GLY A 263 -15.45 14.64 -7.32
N LEU A 264 -14.98 13.41 -7.10
CA LEU A 264 -14.93 12.33 -8.10
C LEU A 264 -16.05 11.30 -7.97
N GLY A 265 -17.06 11.54 -7.13
CA GLY A 265 -18.10 10.56 -6.76
C GLY A 265 -19.25 10.38 -7.77
N GLY A 266 -19.17 10.99 -8.96
CA GLY A 266 -20.17 10.88 -10.03
C GLY A 266 -20.03 9.65 -10.92
#